data_AF-A0A292RXN1-F1
#
_entry.id   AF-A0A292RXN1-F1
#
_cell.length_a   1.000
_cell.length_b   1.000
_cell.length_c   1.000
_cell.angle_alpha   90.00
_cell.angle_beta   90.00
_cell.angle_gamma   90.00
#
_symmetry.space_group_name_H-M   'P 1'
#
loop_
_entity.id
_entity.type
_entity.pdbx_description
1 polymer ?
#
loop_
_entity_poly.entity_id
_entity_poly.type
_entity_poly.pdbx_seq_one_letter_code
_entity_poly.pdbx_strand_id
1 'polypeptide(L)'
;MYIRGKCFLAILSTGIFLSVSAAGNPYEMMLTNNKDIENRLIFFDKLYGCVPYKYHQEGVGIYLINGKINGACSLKWVMADCNFPEGVYQKFAEVQKHRTIERVNRLHEGYRQELKDKNYRYLLSTGNKYCKIIF
;
A
#
# COMPACT_ATOMS: atom_id res chain seq x y z
N MET A 1 1.21 -20.67 -60.48
CA MET A 1 1.23 -21.29 -59.13
C MET A 1 2.14 -20.44 -58.25
N TYR A 2 1.70 -20.11 -57.02
CA TYR A 2 2.32 -19.26 -55.98
C TYR A 2 2.35 -17.74 -56.26
N ILE A 3 1.33 -16.97 -55.86
CA ILE A 3 0.95 -16.47 -54.50
C ILE A 3 1.55 -15.08 -54.23
N ARG A 4 0.62 -14.10 -54.23
CA ARG A 4 0.70 -12.77 -53.64
C ARG A 4 1.35 -12.81 -52.25
N GLY A 5 2.41 -12.04 -52.04
CA GLY A 5 2.98 -11.79 -50.71
C GLY A 5 3.11 -10.30 -50.48
N LYS A 6 2.07 -9.70 -49.88
CA LYS A 6 2.08 -8.31 -49.41
C LYS A 6 3.26 -8.10 -48.45
N CYS A 7 4.11 -7.11 -48.72
CA CYS A 7 5.08 -6.58 -47.77
C CYS A 7 4.34 -5.97 -46.58
N PHE A 8 4.06 -6.77 -45.56
CA PHE A 8 3.68 -6.26 -44.26
C PHE A 8 4.96 -5.85 -43.53
N LEU A 9 5.21 -4.53 -43.52
CA LEU A 9 6.11 -3.90 -42.56
C LEU A 9 5.56 -4.20 -41.16
N ALA A 10 6.09 -5.24 -40.52
CA ALA A 10 5.88 -5.47 -39.11
C ALA A 10 6.69 -4.42 -38.35
N ILE A 11 6.03 -3.31 -38.02
CA ILE A 11 6.51 -2.37 -37.01
C ILE A 11 6.54 -3.18 -35.71
N LEU A 12 7.72 -3.67 -35.36
CA LEU A 12 8.06 -4.13 -34.02
C LEU A 12 7.92 -2.92 -33.09
N SER A 13 6.69 -2.63 -32.67
CA SER A 13 6.44 -1.87 -31.46
C SER A 13 6.87 -2.78 -30.32
N THR A 14 8.16 -2.76 -29.99
CA THR A 14 8.64 -3.14 -28.67
C THR A 14 8.05 -2.12 -27.70
N GLY A 15 6.77 -2.32 -27.38
CA GLY A 15 6.18 -1.80 -26.17
C GLY A 15 7.03 -2.38 -25.07
N ILE A 16 7.89 -1.55 -24.50
CA ILE A 16 8.48 -1.80 -23.20
C ILE A 16 7.28 -1.83 -22.25
N PHE A 17 6.64 -2.99 -22.15
CA PHE A 17 5.91 -3.34 -20.95
C PHE A 17 6.99 -3.38 -19.89
N LEU A 18 7.19 -2.23 -19.21
CA LEU A 18 7.77 -2.26 -17.88
C LEU A 18 6.90 -3.23 -17.11
N SER A 19 7.40 -4.45 -16.98
CA SER A 19 6.88 -5.48 -16.12
C SER A 19 6.70 -4.83 -14.76
N VAL A 20 5.46 -4.50 -14.42
CA VAL A 20 5.01 -4.14 -13.07
C VAL A 20 5.12 -5.42 -12.25
N SER A 21 6.35 -5.81 -11.98
CA SER A 21 6.70 -6.89 -11.08
C SER A 21 7.30 -6.21 -9.85
N ALA A 22 6.58 -6.34 -8.74
CA ALA A 22 6.98 -6.01 -7.36
C ALA A 22 6.62 -4.63 -6.77
N ALA A 23 5.70 -3.88 -7.35
CA ALA A 23 4.99 -2.89 -6.53
C ALA A 23 4.01 -3.65 -5.62
N GLY A 24 4.38 -3.84 -4.35
CA GLY A 24 3.47 -4.31 -3.31
C GLY A 24 2.21 -3.44 -3.24
N ASN A 25 1.26 -3.79 -2.38
CA ASN A 25 0.09 -2.94 -2.19
C ASN A 25 0.57 -1.53 -1.77
N PRO A 26 0.22 -0.44 -2.49
CA PRO A 26 0.75 0.90 -2.24
C PRO A 26 0.30 1.49 -0.90
N TYR A 27 -0.74 0.89 -0.31
CA TYR A 27 -1.24 1.24 1.01
C TYR A 27 -0.54 0.45 2.12
N GLU A 28 0.27 -0.55 1.78
CA GLU A 28 1.11 -1.23 2.77
C GLU A 28 2.41 -0.48 3.01
N MET A 29 2.79 -0.38 4.27
CA MET A 29 4.04 0.26 4.64
C MET A 29 5.21 -0.75 4.46
N MET A 30 6.30 -0.36 3.75
CA MET A 30 7.49 -1.22 3.51
C MET A 30 8.38 -1.45 4.74
N LEU A 31 8.56 -2.68 5.25
CA LEU A 31 9.41 -2.91 6.44
C LEU A 31 10.88 -2.58 6.15
N THR A 32 11.50 -1.75 6.99
CA THR A 32 12.88 -1.26 6.83
C THR A 32 13.79 -1.67 8.00
N ASN A 33 13.42 -1.31 9.24
CA ASN A 33 14.18 -1.65 10.45
C ASN A 33 13.26 -1.82 11.68
N ASN A 34 13.81 -2.26 12.82
CA ASN A 34 13.05 -2.51 14.05
C ASN A 34 12.39 -1.24 14.62
N LYS A 35 13.09 -0.10 14.58
CA LYS A 35 12.54 1.17 15.06
C LYS A 35 11.34 1.62 14.21
N ASP A 36 11.39 1.40 12.90
CA ASP A 36 10.28 1.67 11.99
C ASP A 36 9.11 0.73 12.23
N ILE A 37 9.35 -0.54 12.56
CA ILE A 37 8.30 -1.48 12.94
C ILE A 37 7.54 -0.95 14.17
N GLU A 38 8.24 -0.57 15.24
CA GLU A 38 7.61 -0.03 16.45
C GLU A 38 6.80 1.24 16.17
N ASN A 39 7.39 2.20 15.45
CA ASN A 39 6.70 3.45 15.11
C ASN A 39 5.45 3.22 14.26
N ARG A 40 5.45 2.21 13.39
CA ARG A 40 4.27 1.82 12.60
C ARG A 40 3.18 1.19 13.43
N LEU A 41 3.54 0.31 14.37
CA LEU A 41 2.56 -0.27 15.28
C LEU A 41 1.87 0.83 16.09
N ILE A 42 2.64 1.81 16.58
CA ILE A 42 2.10 3.01 17.23
C ILE A 42 1.19 3.79 16.28
N PHE A 43 1.62 3.99 15.03
CA PHE A 43 0.81 4.68 14.02
C PHE A 43 -0.54 4.00 13.79
N PHE A 44 -0.56 2.67 13.68
CA PHE A 44 -1.81 1.91 13.50
C PHE A 44 -2.71 1.98 14.74
N ASP A 45 -2.14 1.98 15.94
CA ASP A 45 -2.92 2.18 17.18
C ASP A 45 -3.54 3.58 17.23
N LYS A 46 -2.81 4.61 16.80
CA LYS A 46 -3.36 5.96 16.63
C LYS A 46 -4.42 6.03 15.54
N LEU A 47 -4.22 5.33 14.42
CA LEU A 47 -5.20 5.26 13.32
C LEU A 47 -6.50 4.60 13.77
N TYR A 48 -6.41 3.52 14.57
CA TYR A 48 -7.59 2.84 15.11
C TYR A 48 -8.49 3.77 15.94
N GLY A 49 -7.89 4.75 16.64
CA GLY A 49 -8.64 5.79 17.36
C GLY A 49 -8.88 7.06 16.55
N CYS A 50 -8.40 7.14 15.30
CA CYS A 50 -8.28 8.37 14.53
C CYS A 50 -7.66 9.55 15.31
N VAL A 51 -6.61 9.27 16.08
CA VAL A 51 -5.91 10.25 16.90
C VAL A 51 -4.85 10.97 16.05
N PRO A 52 -4.81 12.31 16.03
CA PRO A 52 -3.80 13.05 15.28
C PRO A 52 -2.38 12.61 15.65
N TYR A 53 -1.60 12.25 14.65
CA TYR A 53 -0.25 11.71 14.86
C TYR A 53 0.56 11.77 13.56
N LYS A 54 1.84 12.10 13.67
CA LYS A 54 2.77 12.19 12.53
C LYS A 54 3.92 11.23 12.74
N TYR A 55 4.19 10.42 11.74
CA TYR A 55 5.33 9.51 11.67
C TYR A 55 6.10 9.77 10.37
N HIS A 56 7.41 9.94 10.47
CA HIS A 56 8.29 10.01 9.31
C HIS A 56 9.10 8.73 9.22
N GLN A 57 8.95 8.00 8.13
CA GLN A 57 9.76 6.84 7.84
C GLN A 57 10.93 7.25 6.96
N GLU A 58 12.14 7.00 7.45
CA GLU A 58 13.37 7.28 6.73
C GLU A 58 13.39 6.58 5.36
N GLY A 59 13.75 7.32 4.31
CA GLY A 59 13.82 6.82 2.93
C GLY A 59 12.48 6.52 2.25
N VAL A 60 11.34 6.74 2.93
CA VAL A 60 9.99 6.51 2.37
C VAL A 60 9.16 7.79 2.37
N GLY A 61 9.00 8.45 3.53
CA GLY A 61 8.26 9.71 3.62
C GLY A 61 7.38 9.83 4.86
N ILE A 62 6.37 10.69 4.79
CA ILE A 62 5.54 11.09 5.93
C ILE A 62 4.19 10.35 5.91
N TYR A 63 3.84 9.80 7.06
CA TYR A 63 2.48 9.37 7.40
C TYR A 63 1.90 10.33 8.44
N LEU A 64 0.66 10.77 8.23
CA LEU A 64 0.01 11.75 9.08
C LEU A 64 -1.47 11.42 9.25
N ILE A 65 -1.93 11.27 10.48
CA ILE A 65 -3.36 11.26 10.82
C ILE A 65 -3.73 12.69 11.16
N ASN A 66 -4.65 13.28 10.39
CA ASN A 66 -5.16 14.63 10.64
C ASN A 66 -6.26 14.66 11.71
N GLY A 67 -6.88 13.51 11.99
CA GLY A 67 -8.02 13.37 12.88
C GLY A 67 -9.34 13.28 12.13
N LYS A 68 -10.46 13.33 12.87
CA LYS A 68 -11.80 13.24 12.26
C LYS A 68 -12.19 14.56 11.61
N ILE A 69 -12.55 14.50 10.33
CA ILE A 69 -13.09 15.61 9.54
C ILE A 69 -14.40 15.11 8.93
N ASN A 70 -15.52 15.78 9.22
CA ASN A 70 -16.84 15.43 8.71
C ASN A 70 -17.23 13.94 8.96
N GLY A 71 -16.90 13.41 10.14
CA GLY A 71 -17.24 12.04 10.52
C GLY A 71 -16.36 10.93 9.91
N ALA A 72 -15.32 11.30 9.15
CA ALA A 72 -14.35 10.37 8.59
C ALA A 72 -12.93 10.71 9.06
N CYS A 73 -12.07 9.70 9.14
CA CYS A 73 -10.68 9.86 9.53
C CYS A 73 -9.85 10.32 8.33
N SER A 74 -9.32 11.54 8.43
CA SER A 74 -8.42 12.10 7.42
C SER A 74 -6.97 11.73 7.70
N LEU A 75 -6.28 11.34 6.65
CA LEU A 75 -5.00 10.65 6.76
C LEU A 75 -4.17 10.86 5.49
N LYS A 76 -2.90 11.18 5.63
CA LYS A 76 -1.91 11.20 4.56
C LYS A 76 -0.99 9.99 4.67
N TRP A 77 -0.91 9.22 3.59
CA TRP A 77 -0.14 8.00 3.43
C TRP A 77 0.95 8.21 2.39
N VAL A 78 2.06 8.85 2.76
CA VAL A 78 3.18 9.22 1.87
C VAL A 78 2.72 10.04 0.66
N MET A 79 2.25 9.36 -0.39
CA MET A 79 1.75 9.88 -1.67
C MET A 79 0.24 9.73 -1.83
N ALA A 80 -0.53 9.49 -0.78
CA ALA A 80 -1.98 9.40 -0.87
C ALA A 80 -2.68 10.18 0.23
N ASP A 81 -3.72 10.92 -0.12
CA ASP A 81 -4.66 11.49 0.84
C ASP A 81 -5.88 10.58 0.96
N CYS A 82 -6.18 10.15 2.18
CA CYS A 82 -7.22 9.19 2.51
C CYS A 82 -8.27 9.83 3.42
N ASN A 83 -9.54 9.46 3.21
CA ASN A 83 -10.63 9.81 4.10
C ASN A 83 -11.51 8.59 4.38
N PHE A 84 -11.26 7.93 5.52
CA PHE A 84 -11.89 6.66 5.86
C PHE A 84 -13.08 6.87 6.80
N PRO A 85 -14.29 6.36 6.49
CA PRO A 85 -15.44 6.50 7.40
C PRO A 85 -15.27 5.66 8.68
N GLU A 86 -16.09 5.96 9.68
CA GLU A 86 -16.20 5.18 10.92
C GLU A 86 -16.38 3.68 10.62
N GLY A 87 -15.71 2.83 11.39
CA GLY A 87 -15.65 1.38 11.20
C GLY A 87 -14.60 0.94 10.17
N VAL A 88 -14.37 1.73 9.11
CA VAL A 88 -13.41 1.38 8.06
C VAL A 88 -11.98 1.63 8.52
N TYR A 89 -11.67 2.77 9.12
CA TYR A 89 -10.30 3.05 9.58
C TYR A 89 -9.86 2.11 10.70
N GLN A 90 -10.76 1.68 11.58
CA GLN A 90 -10.49 0.67 12.60
C GLN A 90 -10.07 -0.65 11.95
N LYS A 91 -10.87 -1.14 11.00
CA LYS A 91 -10.57 -2.41 10.33
C LYS A 91 -9.32 -2.29 9.46
N PHE A 92 -9.12 -1.15 8.81
CA PHE A 92 -7.91 -0.88 8.03
C PHE A 92 -6.65 -0.92 8.91
N ALA A 93 -6.67 -0.24 10.06
CA ALA A 93 -5.57 -0.26 11.02
C ALA A 93 -5.29 -1.68 11.55
N GLU A 94 -6.33 -2.43 11.90
CA GLU A 94 -6.21 -3.81 12.39
C GLU A 94 -5.52 -4.72 11.35
N VAL A 95 -5.97 -4.65 10.08
CA VAL A 95 -5.39 -5.46 9.01
C VAL A 95 -3.95 -5.06 8.71
N GLN A 96 -3.62 -3.76 8.73
CA GLN A 96 -2.24 -3.28 8.58
C GLN A 96 -1.33 -3.76 9.72
N LYS A 97 -1.82 -3.72 10.96
CA LYS A 97 -1.09 -4.20 12.14
C LYS A 97 -0.81 -5.70 12.04
N HIS A 98 -1.83 -6.50 11.72
CA HIS A 98 -1.71 -7.93 11.51
C HIS A 98 -0.65 -8.25 10.44
N ARG A 99 -0.75 -7.64 9.26
CA ARG A 99 0.20 -7.90 8.17
C ARG A 99 1.63 -7.46 8.50
N THR A 100 1.78 -6.37 9.25
CA THR A 100 3.10 -5.93 9.73
C THR A 100 3.72 -7.00 10.61
N ILE A 101 2.99 -7.54 11.58
CA ILE A 101 3.46 -8.62 12.48
C ILE A 101 3.80 -9.88 11.68
N GLU A 102 2.91 -10.33 10.79
CA GLU A 102 3.18 -11.52 9.98
C GLU A 102 4.43 -11.37 9.11
N ARG A 103 4.64 -10.18 8.51
CA ARG A 103 5.81 -9.92 7.68
C ARG A 103 7.08 -9.93 8.54
N VAL A 104 7.03 -9.40 9.76
CA VAL A 104 8.15 -9.50 10.72
C VAL A 104 8.44 -10.96 11.04
N ASN A 105 7.44 -11.77 11.37
CA ASN A 105 7.62 -13.19 11.69
C ASN A 105 8.21 -13.97 10.50
N ARG A 106 7.69 -13.77 9.28
CA ARG A 106 8.22 -14.42 8.07
C ARG A 106 9.68 -14.06 7.81
N LEU A 107 10.07 -12.81 8.04
CA LEU A 107 11.47 -12.38 7.91
C LEU A 107 12.38 -13.11 8.90
N HIS A 108 11.93 -13.30 10.14
CA HIS A 108 12.66 -14.08 11.15
C HIS A 108 12.77 -15.57 10.75
N GLU A 109 11.73 -16.12 10.11
CA GLU A 109 11.68 -17.51 9.64
C GLU A 109 12.40 -17.74 8.30
N GLY A 110 12.98 -16.70 7.69
CA GLY A 110 13.70 -16.79 6.41
C GLY A 110 12.81 -16.82 5.15
N TYR A 111 11.49 -16.68 5.29
CA TYR A 111 10.55 -16.65 4.17
C TYR A 111 10.36 -15.21 3.67
N ARG A 112 10.78 -14.93 2.42
CA ARG A 112 10.74 -13.57 1.85
C ARG A 112 9.57 -13.27 0.91
N GLN A 113 8.77 -14.25 0.51
CA GLN A 113 7.66 -14.02 -0.42
C GLN A 113 6.35 -13.68 0.31
N GLU A 114 5.68 -12.64 -0.18
CA GLU A 114 4.35 -12.28 0.27
C GLU A 114 3.26 -12.89 -0.59
N LEU A 115 2.29 -13.53 0.06
CA LEU A 115 1.11 -14.07 -0.59
C LEU A 115 0.05 -12.97 -0.77
N LYS A 116 -0.56 -12.91 -1.96
CA LYS A 116 -1.71 -12.02 -2.26
C LYS A 116 -3.00 -12.58 -1.66
N ASP A 117 -3.09 -12.53 -0.34
CA ASP A 117 -4.18 -13.09 0.46
C ASP A 117 -5.43 -12.19 0.54
N LYS A 118 -6.37 -12.55 1.42
CA LYS A 118 -7.58 -11.77 1.70
C LYS A 118 -7.27 -10.38 2.25
N ASN A 119 -6.27 -10.26 3.10
CA ASN A 119 -5.87 -9.00 3.73
C ASN A 119 -5.23 -8.05 2.71
N TYR A 120 -4.35 -8.58 1.85
CA TYR A 120 -3.80 -7.85 0.70
C TYR A 120 -4.91 -7.24 -0.15
N ARG A 121 -5.90 -8.05 -0.55
CA ARG A 121 -7.02 -7.60 -1.38
C ARG A 121 -7.89 -6.58 -0.67
N TYR A 122 -8.16 -6.79 0.63
CA TYR A 122 -8.92 -5.84 1.44
C TYR A 122 -8.24 -4.47 1.47
N LEU A 123 -6.95 -4.43 1.80
CA LEU A 123 -6.20 -3.17 1.87
C LEU A 123 -6.18 -2.45 0.52
N LEU A 124 -5.96 -3.18 -0.57
CA LEU A 124 -5.93 -2.60 -1.92
C LEU A 124 -7.31 -2.03 -2.30
N SER A 125 -8.37 -2.81 -2.11
CA SER A 125 -9.74 -2.39 -2.41
C SER A 125 -10.18 -1.19 -1.57
N THR A 126 -9.82 -1.19 -0.28
CA THR A 126 -10.24 -0.14 0.67
C THR A 126 -9.45 1.13 0.41
N GLY A 127 -8.13 1.02 0.23
CA GLY A 127 -7.30 2.18 -0.13
C GLY A 127 -7.73 2.80 -1.44
N ASN A 128 -7.95 2.00 -2.51
CA ASN A 128 -8.42 2.53 -3.80
C ASN A 128 -9.78 3.24 -3.70
N LYS A 129 -10.62 2.84 -2.75
CA LYS A 129 -11.96 3.42 -2.58
C LYS A 129 -11.93 4.75 -1.82
N TYR A 130 -11.04 4.90 -0.85
CA TYR A 130 -11.06 6.02 0.10
C TYR A 130 -9.83 6.91 0.04
N CYS A 131 -8.84 6.58 -0.78
CA CYS A 131 -7.60 7.35 -0.95
C CYS A 131 -7.45 7.86 -2.38
N LYS A 132 -6.87 9.05 -2.50
CA LYS A 132 -6.45 9.66 -3.76
C LYS A 132 -4.93 9.77 -3.76
N ILE A 133 -4.30 9.14 -4.76
CA ILE A 133 -2.85 9.27 -4.96
C ILE A 133 -2.55 10.68 -5.47
N ILE A 134 -1.53 11.30 -4.88
CA ILE A 134 -1.03 12.64 -5.15
C ILE A 134 0.41 12.46 -5.62
N PHE A 135 0.65 12.78 -6.89
CA PHE A 135 1.98 12.82 -7.51
C PHE A 135 2.50 14.25 -7.57
#